data_AF-A0A021VLQ1-F1
#
_entry.id   AF-A0A021VLQ1-F1
#
_cell.length_a   1.000
_cell.length_b   1.000
_cell.length_c   1.000
_cell.angle_alpha   90.00
_cell.angle_beta   90.00
_cell.angle_gamma   90.00
#
_symmetry.space_group_name_H-M   'P 1'
#
loop_
_entity.id
_entity.type
_entity.pdbx_description
1 polymer ?
#
loop_
_entity_poly.entity_id
_entity_poly.type
_entity_poly.pdbx_seq_one_letter_code
_entity_poly.pdbx_strand_id
1 'polypeptide(L)'
;RDAGLPASGTGLLAWPATDLPDLTTAAFVQAAGARGLVVGPGELLPPAVLTYTPSGRAVVSTARGEVTALIADERLSDGLRTGSLVLDEDGPRDDDVQRTPATAAQDLLAELAVITRERPTDARHVLATLPRDWSPEPAVADAQLAALADAPWVRMEPVTALVGAPDTGLDRGSLPRRVVGEREVPGRLLEEVADAVAQRADLATMVDRPEALVGDGELELLAPTSVAWRARPQQRSDLADAARARTAALGDAVAVVPGSDLTIIATSAGMPVRLTNALDQDVSVVVDLRPDSARLRSDGAVPVTVPAGGEEVVQVPVHAIQSADVGVTVEVRTPEGVLVDDDTVIAVRVRADWEGIGTLAIGALLALGLVVGLVRSIRRGRTGRRAQPRLDSGPDAFSPEEVAEVGAASTGRATAQHVEDTGPAGAGRPPGSGGAG
;
A
#
# COMPACT_ATOMS: atom_id res chain seq x y z
N ARG A 1 -38.11 10.41 -2.56
CA ARG A 1 -38.87 9.16 -2.33
C ARG A 1 -37.89 8.04 -2.57
N ASP A 2 -37.50 7.39 -1.51
CA ASP A 2 -36.34 6.51 -1.49
C ASP A 2 -36.72 5.18 -2.11
N ALA A 3 -36.19 4.93 -3.30
CA ALA A 3 -36.14 3.58 -3.88
C ALA A 3 -34.91 2.88 -3.31
N GLY A 4 -34.93 2.60 -1.99
CA GLY A 4 -33.90 1.79 -1.36
C GLY A 4 -33.83 0.44 -2.06
N LEU A 5 -32.66 0.11 -2.63
CA LEU A 5 -32.45 -1.16 -3.31
C LEU A 5 -32.72 -2.29 -2.29
N PRO A 6 -33.55 -3.29 -2.62
CA PRO A 6 -33.91 -4.33 -1.68
C PRO A 6 -32.68 -5.13 -1.28
N ALA A 7 -32.46 -5.25 0.04
CA ALA A 7 -31.37 -6.05 0.59
C ALA A 7 -31.48 -7.52 0.15
N SER A 8 -30.33 -8.21 0.09
CA SER A 8 -30.21 -9.61 -0.33
C SER A 8 -30.59 -9.90 -1.79
N GLY A 9 -29.97 -9.16 -2.72
CA GLY A 9 -30.06 -9.42 -4.15
C GLY A 9 -29.36 -10.73 -4.58
N THR A 10 -30.01 -11.88 -4.40
CA THR A 10 -29.60 -13.14 -5.05
C THR A 10 -29.76 -12.99 -6.56
N GLY A 11 -28.65 -12.74 -7.26
CA GLY A 11 -28.64 -12.38 -8.68
C GLY A 11 -29.17 -13.51 -9.57
N LEU A 12 -30.45 -13.42 -9.95
CA LEU A 12 -31.14 -14.38 -10.83
C LEU A 12 -30.33 -14.78 -12.07
N LEU A 13 -29.63 -13.80 -12.64
CA LEU A 13 -28.89 -13.88 -13.90
C LEU A 13 -27.50 -13.29 -13.71
N ALA A 14 -26.46 -14.01 -14.16
CA ALA A 14 -25.15 -13.43 -14.40
C ALA A 14 -24.96 -13.19 -15.89
N TRP A 15 -24.46 -12.01 -16.24
CA TRP A 15 -24.10 -11.66 -17.62
C TRP A 15 -22.66 -11.14 -17.66
N PRO A 16 -21.68 -12.03 -17.91
CA PRO A 16 -20.27 -11.69 -18.05
C PRO A 16 -20.01 -10.65 -19.14
N ALA A 17 -18.81 -10.08 -19.13
CA ALA A 17 -18.32 -9.13 -20.13
C ALA A 17 -17.33 -9.79 -21.13
N THR A 18 -17.52 -11.09 -21.34
CA THR A 18 -16.92 -11.91 -22.39
C THR A 18 -18.06 -12.77 -22.92
N ASP A 19 -18.17 -12.89 -24.24
CA ASP A 19 -19.32 -13.52 -24.89
C ASP A 19 -19.30 -15.04 -24.67
N LEU A 20 -18.12 -15.66 -24.72
CA LEU A 20 -17.89 -17.02 -24.21
C LEU A 20 -17.28 -16.96 -22.79
N PRO A 21 -18.06 -17.23 -21.73
CA PRO A 21 -17.52 -17.46 -20.39
C PRO A 21 -16.88 -18.84 -20.27
N ASP A 22 -15.92 -18.99 -19.35
CA ASP A 22 -15.29 -20.28 -19.06
C ASP A 22 -16.03 -21.07 -17.94
N LEU A 23 -15.71 -22.35 -17.78
CA LEU A 23 -16.27 -23.22 -16.74
C LEU A 23 -15.90 -22.75 -15.32
N THR A 24 -14.84 -21.95 -15.15
CA THR A 24 -14.47 -21.36 -13.86
C THR A 24 -15.46 -20.26 -13.47
N THR A 25 -15.81 -19.40 -14.43
CA THR A 25 -16.83 -18.35 -14.32
C THR A 25 -18.21 -18.95 -14.14
N ALA A 26 -18.56 -19.99 -14.91
CA ALA A 26 -19.81 -20.72 -14.73
C ALA A 26 -19.94 -21.34 -13.32
N ALA A 27 -18.87 -21.96 -12.80
CA ALA A 27 -18.85 -22.49 -11.43
C ALA A 27 -18.85 -21.39 -10.34
N PHE A 28 -18.31 -20.20 -10.61
CA PHE A 28 -18.41 -19.04 -9.71
C PHE A 28 -19.85 -18.50 -9.68
N VAL A 29 -20.46 -18.31 -10.85
CA VAL A 29 -21.84 -17.85 -11.04
C VAL A 29 -22.84 -18.78 -10.34
N GLN A 30 -22.66 -20.09 -10.48
CA GLN A 30 -23.48 -21.09 -9.79
C GLN A 30 -23.29 -21.04 -8.26
N ALA A 31 -22.06 -20.85 -7.76
CA ALA A 31 -21.79 -20.73 -6.33
C ALA A 31 -22.34 -19.42 -5.73
N ALA A 32 -22.47 -18.36 -6.53
CA ALA A 32 -23.14 -17.10 -6.17
C ALA A 32 -24.68 -17.21 -6.17
N GLY A 33 -25.25 -18.39 -6.48
CA GLY A 33 -26.69 -18.65 -6.45
C GLY A 33 -27.47 -18.18 -7.68
N ALA A 34 -26.78 -17.81 -8.77
CA ALA A 34 -27.43 -17.41 -10.02
C ALA A 34 -28.03 -18.61 -10.76
N ARG A 35 -29.17 -18.38 -11.45
CA ARG A 35 -29.93 -19.44 -12.15
C ARG A 35 -29.66 -19.47 -13.64
N GLY A 36 -29.33 -18.32 -14.23
CA GLY A 36 -28.93 -18.17 -15.62
C GLY A 36 -27.53 -17.58 -15.77
N LEU A 37 -26.81 -18.03 -16.79
CA LEU A 37 -25.54 -17.49 -17.27
C LEU A 37 -25.73 -17.03 -18.72
N VAL A 38 -25.60 -15.74 -19.02
CA VAL A 38 -25.63 -15.27 -20.41
C VAL A 38 -24.35 -15.69 -21.13
N VAL A 39 -24.54 -16.28 -22.31
CA VAL A 39 -23.54 -16.50 -23.35
C VAL A 39 -23.91 -15.56 -24.51
N GLY A 40 -22.92 -14.86 -25.04
CA GLY A 40 -23.10 -13.78 -26.01
C GLY A 40 -23.46 -14.25 -27.42
N PRO A 41 -23.60 -13.30 -28.36
CA PRO A 41 -23.96 -13.58 -29.75
C PRO A 41 -22.91 -14.44 -30.44
N GLY A 42 -23.34 -15.37 -31.30
CA GLY A 42 -22.47 -16.24 -32.11
C GLY A 42 -21.81 -17.39 -31.33
N GLU A 43 -21.96 -17.43 -30.00
CA GLU A 43 -21.23 -18.34 -29.13
C GLU A 43 -22.02 -19.60 -28.72
N LEU A 44 -21.29 -20.66 -28.37
CA LEU A 44 -21.85 -21.96 -27.97
C LEU A 44 -22.87 -22.52 -28.99
N LEU A 45 -22.46 -22.54 -30.26
CA LEU A 45 -23.25 -23.06 -31.38
C LEU A 45 -23.33 -24.61 -31.36
N PRO A 46 -24.44 -25.20 -31.86
CA PRO A 46 -24.54 -26.66 -32.04
C PRO A 46 -23.44 -27.19 -32.98
N PRO A 47 -22.74 -28.30 -32.66
CA PRO A 47 -21.75 -28.91 -33.54
C PRO A 47 -22.37 -29.63 -34.76
N ALA A 48 -23.70 -29.77 -34.78
CA ALA A 48 -24.45 -30.33 -35.90
C ALA A 48 -25.13 -29.23 -36.71
N VAL A 49 -25.07 -29.32 -38.05
CA VAL A 49 -25.79 -28.42 -38.94
C VAL A 49 -27.30 -28.58 -38.74
N LEU A 50 -27.96 -27.51 -38.29
CA LEU A 50 -29.42 -27.45 -38.11
C LEU A 50 -30.08 -26.77 -39.30
N THR A 51 -31.33 -27.16 -39.59
CA THR A 51 -32.21 -26.48 -40.56
C THR A 51 -33.24 -25.57 -39.87
N TYR A 52 -32.92 -25.11 -38.65
CA TYR A 52 -33.76 -24.25 -37.83
C TYR A 52 -32.94 -23.60 -36.71
N THR A 53 -33.25 -22.37 -36.32
CA THR A 53 -32.74 -21.73 -35.10
C THR A 53 -33.37 -22.39 -33.86
N PRO A 54 -32.60 -23.04 -32.97
CA PRO A 54 -33.11 -23.63 -31.74
C PRO A 54 -33.32 -22.58 -30.64
N SER A 55 -34.09 -22.90 -29.60
CA SER A 55 -34.21 -22.03 -28.43
C SER A 55 -32.84 -21.69 -27.81
N GLY A 56 -32.67 -20.43 -27.39
CA GLY A 56 -31.44 -19.86 -26.84
C GLY A 56 -31.12 -20.31 -25.41
N ARG A 57 -31.11 -21.63 -25.16
CA ARG A 57 -30.92 -22.25 -23.84
C ARG A 57 -30.08 -23.52 -23.95
N ALA A 58 -29.23 -23.78 -22.96
CA ALA A 58 -28.59 -25.06 -22.72
C ALA A 58 -28.35 -25.30 -21.22
N VAL A 59 -28.02 -26.53 -20.86
CA VAL A 59 -27.51 -26.90 -19.53
C VAL A 59 -26.00 -27.07 -19.63
N VAL A 60 -25.24 -26.39 -18.78
CA VAL A 60 -23.77 -26.52 -18.71
C VAL A 60 -23.39 -27.15 -17.38
N SER A 61 -22.84 -28.36 -17.41
CA SER A 61 -22.31 -29.04 -16.23
C SER A 61 -20.97 -28.44 -15.80
N THR A 62 -20.88 -27.95 -14.56
CA THR A 62 -19.64 -27.39 -13.98
C THR A 62 -19.15 -28.26 -12.81
N ALA A 63 -17.94 -27.99 -12.33
CA ALA A 63 -17.37 -28.68 -11.16
C ALA A 63 -18.15 -28.48 -9.84
N ARG A 64 -19.14 -27.58 -9.78
CA ARG A 64 -20.01 -27.35 -8.60
C ARG A 64 -21.48 -27.73 -8.84
N GLY A 65 -21.83 -28.25 -10.02
CA GLY A 65 -23.19 -28.53 -10.44
C GLY A 65 -23.52 -27.86 -11.78
N GLU A 66 -24.78 -27.96 -12.19
CA GLU A 66 -25.26 -27.42 -13.47
C GLU A 66 -25.66 -25.95 -13.38
N VAL A 67 -25.49 -25.22 -14.48
CA VAL A 67 -26.02 -23.86 -14.68
C VAL A 67 -26.77 -23.78 -16.01
N THR A 68 -27.84 -22.99 -16.08
CA THR A 68 -28.57 -22.77 -17.33
C THR A 68 -27.85 -21.69 -18.14
N ALA A 69 -27.26 -22.05 -19.27
CA ALA A 69 -26.72 -21.09 -20.22
C ALA A 69 -27.88 -20.50 -21.05
N LEU A 70 -27.95 -19.18 -21.13
CA LEU A 70 -28.88 -18.43 -21.98
C LEU A 70 -28.08 -17.84 -23.13
N ILE A 71 -28.34 -18.29 -24.34
CA ILE A 71 -27.47 -18.09 -25.49
C ILE A 71 -28.13 -17.05 -26.40
N ALA A 72 -27.43 -15.94 -26.64
CA ALA A 72 -27.94 -14.89 -27.51
C ALA A 72 -27.87 -15.31 -28.98
N ASP A 73 -28.92 -14.99 -29.72
CA ASP A 73 -28.95 -15.06 -31.17
C ASP A 73 -28.06 -13.96 -31.75
N GLU A 74 -27.15 -14.36 -32.62
CA GLU A 74 -26.14 -13.47 -33.21
C GLU A 74 -26.78 -12.38 -34.05
N ARG A 75 -27.63 -12.79 -35.00
CA ARG A 75 -28.20 -11.94 -36.04
C ARG A 75 -29.17 -10.93 -35.44
N LEU A 76 -30.02 -11.35 -34.50
CA LEU A 76 -30.94 -10.44 -33.80
C LEU A 76 -30.22 -9.50 -32.83
N SER A 77 -29.17 -9.97 -32.13
CA SER A 77 -28.37 -9.09 -31.27
C SER A 77 -27.68 -8.01 -32.10
N ASP A 78 -27.10 -8.37 -33.25
CA ASP A 78 -26.46 -7.41 -34.13
C ASP A 78 -27.45 -6.47 -34.83
N GLY A 79 -28.59 -6.97 -35.32
CA GLY A 79 -29.64 -6.13 -35.91
C GLY A 79 -30.21 -5.09 -34.93
N LEU A 80 -30.32 -5.42 -33.64
CA LEU A 80 -30.69 -4.47 -32.57
C LEU A 80 -29.52 -3.55 -32.17
N ARG A 81 -28.27 -4.00 -32.32
CA ARG A 81 -27.07 -3.20 -32.03
C ARG A 81 -26.81 -2.13 -33.10
N THR A 82 -26.98 -2.47 -34.38
CA THR A 82 -26.64 -1.61 -35.53
C THR A 82 -27.85 -0.87 -36.11
N GLY A 83 -29.06 -1.43 -35.99
CA GLY A 83 -30.22 -0.98 -36.77
C GLY A 83 -30.26 -1.50 -38.21
N SER A 84 -29.52 -2.57 -38.54
CA SER A 84 -29.45 -3.18 -39.88
C SER A 84 -28.99 -4.64 -39.82
N LEU A 85 -29.63 -5.55 -40.56
CA LEU A 85 -29.18 -6.95 -40.65
C LEU A 85 -28.21 -7.15 -41.81
N VAL A 86 -26.97 -7.51 -41.49
CA VAL A 86 -25.99 -7.97 -42.48
C VAL A 86 -26.34 -9.41 -42.91
N LEU A 87 -26.37 -9.65 -44.22
CA LEU A 87 -26.66 -10.95 -44.82
C LEU A 87 -25.40 -11.68 -45.32
N ASP A 88 -24.38 -10.92 -45.76
CA ASP A 88 -23.10 -11.42 -46.27
C ASP A 88 -21.95 -10.53 -45.72
N GLU A 89 -20.81 -11.11 -45.33
CA GLU A 89 -19.62 -10.34 -44.88
C GLU A 89 -19.01 -9.49 -46.01
N ASP A 90 -19.17 -9.91 -47.26
CA ASP A 90 -18.79 -9.19 -48.48
C ASP A 90 -19.84 -8.16 -48.94
N GLY A 91 -20.91 -7.94 -48.16
CA GLY A 91 -21.96 -6.98 -48.45
C GLY A 91 -21.49 -5.51 -48.48
N PRO A 92 -22.31 -4.58 -49.03
CA PRO A 92 -22.02 -3.16 -48.95
C PRO A 92 -21.92 -2.73 -47.49
N ARG A 93 -20.82 -2.07 -47.13
CA ARG A 93 -20.54 -1.66 -45.75
C ARG A 93 -21.47 -0.54 -45.30
N ASP A 94 -21.55 -0.41 -43.98
CA ASP A 94 -22.59 0.29 -43.21
C ASP A 94 -22.83 1.77 -43.58
N ASP A 95 -21.92 2.40 -44.34
CA ASP A 95 -22.01 3.78 -44.83
C ASP A 95 -22.96 3.97 -46.05
N ASP A 96 -23.19 2.93 -46.87
CA ASP A 96 -23.97 3.02 -48.13
C ASP A 96 -25.47 2.70 -47.95
N VAL A 97 -25.85 2.09 -46.80
CA VAL A 97 -27.24 1.71 -46.52
C VAL A 97 -27.98 2.88 -45.88
N GLN A 98 -29.07 3.34 -46.52
CA GLN A 98 -29.97 4.35 -45.95
C GLN A 98 -30.77 3.76 -44.77
N ARG A 99 -30.13 3.69 -43.60
CA ARG A 99 -30.75 3.27 -42.35
C ARG A 99 -31.88 4.22 -41.97
N THR A 100 -33.08 3.66 -41.81
CA THR A 100 -34.26 4.38 -41.30
C THR A 100 -34.89 3.58 -40.17
N PRO A 101 -35.68 4.23 -39.28
CA PRO A 101 -36.48 3.52 -38.29
C PRO A 101 -37.39 2.44 -38.88
N ALA A 102 -37.91 2.66 -40.10
CA ALA A 102 -38.77 1.70 -40.79
C ALA A 102 -38.00 0.46 -41.29
N THR A 103 -36.83 0.63 -41.91
CA THR A 103 -36.02 -0.50 -42.38
C THR A 103 -35.43 -1.30 -41.23
N ALA A 104 -34.91 -0.62 -40.20
CA ALA A 104 -34.35 -1.27 -39.00
C ALA A 104 -35.38 -2.15 -38.26
N ALA A 105 -36.66 -1.73 -38.25
CA ALA A 105 -37.77 -2.51 -37.74
C ALA A 105 -38.15 -3.68 -38.68
N GLN A 106 -38.22 -3.44 -39.99
CA GLN A 106 -38.55 -4.45 -40.99
C GLN A 106 -37.55 -5.60 -41.03
N ASP A 107 -36.25 -5.31 -40.87
CA ASP A 107 -35.18 -6.29 -40.81
C ASP A 107 -35.40 -7.31 -39.66
N LEU A 108 -35.57 -6.83 -38.42
CA LEU A 108 -35.81 -7.70 -37.26
C LEU A 108 -37.10 -8.53 -37.42
N LEU A 109 -38.15 -7.93 -37.99
CA LEU A 109 -39.39 -8.65 -38.29
C LEU A 109 -39.21 -9.71 -39.36
N ALA A 110 -38.36 -9.48 -40.37
CA ALA A 110 -38.03 -10.44 -41.40
C ALA A 110 -37.25 -11.64 -40.83
N GLU A 111 -36.23 -11.39 -40.01
CA GLU A 111 -35.46 -12.46 -39.34
C GLU A 111 -36.35 -13.31 -38.43
N LEU A 112 -37.18 -12.68 -37.59
CA LEU A 112 -38.12 -13.40 -36.73
C LEU A 112 -39.20 -14.14 -37.54
N ALA A 113 -39.61 -13.62 -38.70
CA ALA A 113 -40.51 -14.33 -39.61
C ALA A 113 -39.82 -15.53 -40.30
N VAL A 114 -38.53 -15.43 -40.63
CA VAL A 114 -37.71 -16.55 -41.11
C VAL A 114 -37.63 -17.62 -40.02
N ILE A 115 -37.16 -17.27 -38.81
CA ILE A 115 -37.06 -18.18 -37.65
C ILE A 115 -38.41 -18.87 -37.39
N THR A 116 -39.51 -18.11 -37.33
CA THR A 116 -40.86 -18.66 -37.13
C THR A 116 -41.22 -19.66 -38.25
N ARG A 117 -40.86 -19.36 -39.50
CA ARG A 117 -41.20 -20.18 -40.68
C ARG A 117 -40.45 -21.51 -40.77
N GLU A 118 -39.26 -21.64 -40.17
CA GLU A 118 -38.51 -22.91 -40.12
C GLU A 118 -39.34 -24.03 -39.47
N ARG A 119 -40.04 -23.69 -38.39
CA ARG A 119 -40.92 -24.59 -37.63
C ARG A 119 -42.12 -23.80 -37.06
N PRO A 120 -43.19 -23.60 -37.83
CA PRO A 120 -44.33 -22.76 -37.43
C PRO A 120 -45.15 -23.30 -36.25
N THR A 121 -44.98 -24.59 -35.91
CA THR A 121 -45.65 -25.27 -34.80
C THR A 121 -44.76 -25.47 -33.57
N ASP A 122 -43.52 -24.96 -33.60
CA ASP A 122 -42.49 -25.16 -32.57
C ASP A 122 -42.14 -23.80 -31.94
N ALA A 123 -42.84 -23.46 -30.86
CA ALA A 123 -42.71 -22.18 -30.16
C ALA A 123 -41.38 -22.13 -29.38
N ARG A 124 -40.43 -21.37 -29.90
CA ARG A 124 -39.05 -21.29 -29.41
C ARG A 124 -38.78 -19.96 -28.72
N HIS A 125 -37.94 -19.97 -27.69
CA HIS A 125 -37.48 -18.75 -27.04
C HIS A 125 -36.16 -18.31 -27.66
N VAL A 126 -36.13 -17.12 -28.24
CA VAL A 126 -34.92 -16.49 -28.78
C VAL A 126 -34.52 -15.33 -27.86
N LEU A 127 -33.23 -15.23 -27.56
CA LEU A 127 -32.66 -14.16 -26.74
C LEU A 127 -31.85 -13.23 -27.66
N ALA A 128 -32.07 -11.92 -27.58
CA ALA A 128 -31.13 -10.94 -28.14
C ALA A 128 -30.44 -10.19 -26.99
N THR A 129 -29.20 -9.77 -27.21
CA THR A 129 -28.39 -9.03 -26.22
C THR A 129 -27.76 -7.80 -26.84
N LEU A 130 -27.35 -6.86 -25.97
CA LEU A 130 -26.81 -5.56 -26.37
C LEU A 130 -25.54 -5.27 -25.54
N PRO A 131 -24.52 -4.64 -26.15
CA PRO A 131 -23.28 -4.33 -25.44
C PRO A 131 -23.51 -3.29 -24.33
N ARG A 132 -22.62 -3.26 -23.32
CA ARG A 132 -22.77 -2.41 -22.11
C ARG A 132 -22.71 -0.91 -22.38
N ASP A 133 -22.18 -0.53 -23.53
CA ASP A 133 -22.00 0.82 -24.05
C ASP A 133 -22.90 1.11 -25.26
N TRP A 134 -23.96 0.31 -25.48
CA TRP A 134 -24.96 0.54 -26.53
C TRP A 134 -25.62 1.91 -26.38
N SER A 135 -25.45 2.75 -27.42
CA SER A 135 -25.96 4.11 -27.50
C SER A 135 -26.57 4.32 -28.90
N PRO A 136 -27.79 3.79 -29.15
CA PRO A 136 -28.43 3.82 -30.46
C PRO A 136 -28.96 5.22 -30.81
N GLU A 137 -29.34 5.42 -32.06
CA GLU A 137 -30.26 6.51 -32.41
C GLU A 137 -31.65 6.21 -31.80
N PRO A 138 -32.23 7.10 -30.97
CA PRO A 138 -33.48 6.80 -30.27
C PRO A 138 -34.64 6.43 -31.20
N ALA A 139 -34.81 7.14 -32.32
CA ALA A 139 -35.87 6.87 -33.28
C ALA A 139 -35.76 5.47 -33.93
N VAL A 140 -34.54 4.95 -34.09
CA VAL A 140 -34.29 3.60 -34.62
C VAL A 140 -34.62 2.54 -33.56
N ALA A 141 -34.11 2.72 -32.34
CA ALA A 141 -34.38 1.80 -31.23
C ALA A 141 -35.87 1.74 -30.85
N ASP A 142 -36.56 2.89 -30.79
CA ASP A 142 -37.99 2.97 -30.51
C ASP A 142 -38.81 2.21 -31.56
N ALA A 143 -38.48 2.36 -32.85
CA ALA A 143 -39.18 1.67 -33.93
C ALA A 143 -38.91 0.14 -33.92
N GLN A 144 -37.67 -0.28 -33.63
CA GLN A 144 -37.33 -1.69 -33.48
C GLN A 144 -38.06 -2.33 -32.30
N LEU A 145 -38.06 -1.69 -31.12
CA LEU A 145 -38.72 -2.21 -29.93
C LEU A 145 -40.26 -2.21 -30.05
N ALA A 146 -40.84 -1.18 -30.69
CA ALA A 146 -42.27 -1.15 -30.99
C ALA A 146 -42.67 -2.28 -31.96
N ALA A 147 -41.88 -2.50 -33.02
CA ALA A 147 -42.13 -3.58 -33.97
C ALA A 147 -42.10 -4.96 -33.31
N LEU A 148 -41.15 -5.21 -32.39
CA LEU A 148 -41.09 -6.45 -31.61
C LEU A 148 -42.29 -6.63 -30.66
N ALA A 149 -42.88 -5.54 -30.17
CA ALA A 149 -44.06 -5.57 -29.29
C ALA A 149 -45.38 -5.75 -30.06
N ASP A 150 -45.51 -5.16 -31.24
CA ASP A 150 -46.73 -5.19 -32.07
C ASP A 150 -46.84 -6.42 -33.00
N ALA A 151 -45.74 -7.15 -33.22
CA ALA A 151 -45.71 -8.27 -34.17
C ALA A 151 -46.51 -9.50 -33.67
N PRO A 152 -47.57 -9.94 -34.38
CA PRO A 152 -48.50 -10.96 -33.88
C PRO A 152 -47.94 -12.41 -33.86
N TRP A 153 -46.71 -12.63 -34.32
CA TRP A 153 -45.98 -13.89 -34.18
C TRP A 153 -44.87 -13.85 -33.11
N VAL A 154 -44.64 -12.68 -32.49
CA VAL A 154 -43.66 -12.49 -31.42
C VAL A 154 -44.40 -12.46 -30.08
N ARG A 155 -43.76 -12.97 -29.01
CA ARG A 155 -44.24 -12.81 -27.64
C ARG A 155 -43.09 -12.44 -26.73
N MET A 156 -43.10 -11.20 -26.24
CA MET A 156 -42.12 -10.73 -25.26
C MET A 156 -42.33 -11.46 -23.93
N GLU A 157 -41.27 -12.05 -23.40
CA GLU A 157 -41.26 -12.85 -22.16
C GLU A 157 -40.13 -12.36 -21.24
N PRO A 158 -40.29 -12.42 -19.90
CA PRO A 158 -39.20 -12.14 -18.99
C PRO A 158 -38.11 -13.22 -19.09
N VAL A 159 -36.85 -12.87 -18.84
CA VAL A 159 -35.71 -13.81 -18.92
C VAL A 159 -35.89 -15.02 -17.97
N THR A 160 -36.68 -14.89 -16.90
CA THR A 160 -37.11 -16.01 -16.04
C THR A 160 -37.80 -17.14 -16.81
N ALA A 161 -38.57 -16.85 -17.86
CA ALA A 161 -39.23 -17.85 -18.69
C ALA A 161 -38.20 -18.69 -19.47
N LEU A 162 -37.17 -18.06 -20.03
CA LEU A 162 -36.07 -18.76 -20.70
C LEU A 162 -35.22 -19.59 -19.72
N VAL A 163 -34.94 -19.07 -18.52
CA VAL A 163 -34.26 -19.83 -17.45
C VAL A 163 -35.10 -21.05 -17.02
N GLY A 164 -36.42 -20.88 -16.89
CA GLY A 164 -37.35 -21.93 -16.49
C GLY A 164 -37.84 -22.85 -17.60
N ALA A 165 -37.46 -22.61 -18.86
CA ALA A 165 -37.88 -23.42 -19.99
C ALA A 165 -37.31 -24.85 -19.90
N PRO A 166 -38.02 -25.86 -20.43
CA PRO A 166 -37.53 -27.23 -20.46
C PRO A 166 -36.22 -27.33 -21.25
N ASP A 167 -35.40 -28.32 -20.92
CA ASP A 167 -34.20 -28.59 -21.71
C ASP A 167 -34.57 -29.19 -23.08
N THR A 168 -33.84 -28.77 -24.11
CA THR A 168 -34.08 -29.21 -25.49
C THR A 168 -33.36 -30.52 -25.82
N GLY A 169 -32.43 -30.97 -24.97
CA GLY A 169 -31.53 -32.10 -25.25
C GLY A 169 -30.55 -31.83 -26.40
N LEU A 170 -30.44 -30.57 -26.86
CA LEU A 170 -29.56 -30.19 -27.96
C LEU A 170 -28.13 -30.05 -27.47
N ASP A 171 -27.24 -30.91 -28.00
CA ASP A 171 -25.79 -30.73 -27.82
C ASP A 171 -25.32 -29.41 -28.45
N ARG A 172 -24.51 -28.68 -27.68
CA ARG A 172 -23.85 -27.42 -28.06
C ARG A 172 -22.37 -27.42 -27.64
N GLY A 173 -21.79 -28.58 -27.36
CA GLY A 173 -20.45 -28.70 -26.81
C GLY A 173 -20.34 -28.20 -25.38
N SER A 174 -19.14 -27.75 -25.00
CA SER A 174 -18.82 -27.33 -23.62
C SER A 174 -18.08 -26.00 -23.61
N LEU A 175 -18.37 -25.14 -22.62
CA LEU A 175 -17.57 -23.95 -22.34
C LEU A 175 -16.07 -24.32 -22.14
N PRO A 176 -15.13 -23.42 -22.48
CA PRO A 176 -13.71 -23.61 -22.21
C PRO A 176 -13.43 -23.87 -20.71
N ARG A 177 -12.41 -24.66 -20.38
CA ARG A 177 -12.10 -24.97 -18.97
C ARG A 177 -11.67 -23.73 -18.17
N ARG A 178 -10.70 -23.00 -18.71
CA ARG A 178 -10.25 -21.71 -18.19
C ARG A 178 -9.73 -20.84 -19.33
N VAL A 179 -10.20 -19.60 -19.42
CA VAL A 179 -9.70 -18.57 -20.34
C VAL A 179 -9.66 -17.25 -19.56
N VAL A 180 -8.54 -16.52 -19.65
CA VAL A 180 -8.38 -15.20 -19.04
C VAL A 180 -8.13 -14.23 -20.18
N GLY A 181 -9.12 -13.38 -20.48
CA GLY A 181 -9.01 -12.37 -21.54
C GLY A 181 -8.07 -11.22 -21.15
N GLU A 182 -7.33 -10.67 -22.11
CA GLU A 182 -6.35 -9.58 -21.89
C GLU A 182 -6.94 -8.33 -21.21
N ARG A 183 -8.24 -8.08 -21.40
CA ARG A 183 -8.97 -6.94 -20.85
C ARG A 183 -9.55 -7.18 -19.45
N GLU A 184 -9.41 -8.38 -18.89
CA GLU A 184 -9.84 -8.71 -17.53
C GLU A 184 -9.11 -7.91 -16.46
N VAL A 185 -9.67 -7.85 -15.25
CA VAL A 185 -9.01 -7.23 -14.10
C VAL A 185 -8.05 -8.25 -13.47
N PRO A 186 -6.75 -7.96 -13.37
CA PRO A 186 -5.80 -8.87 -12.71
C PRO A 186 -6.11 -8.98 -11.21
N GLY A 187 -6.00 -10.19 -10.64
CA GLY A 187 -6.14 -10.39 -9.18
C GLY A 187 -5.24 -9.45 -8.38
N ARG A 188 -3.96 -9.36 -8.78
CA ARG A 188 -2.98 -8.43 -8.20
C ARG A 188 -3.42 -6.96 -8.14
N LEU A 189 -4.26 -6.49 -9.08
CA LEU A 189 -4.72 -5.11 -9.08
C LEU A 189 -5.78 -4.89 -7.99
N LEU A 190 -6.62 -5.89 -7.74
CA LEU A 190 -7.58 -5.88 -6.63
C LEU A 190 -6.87 -6.07 -5.29
N GLU A 191 -5.81 -6.88 -5.24
CA GLU A 191 -4.92 -7.05 -4.09
C GLU A 191 -4.19 -5.72 -3.77
N GLU A 192 -3.57 -5.06 -4.76
CA GLU A 192 -2.93 -3.74 -4.62
C GLU A 192 -3.87 -2.65 -4.07
N VAL A 193 -5.17 -2.69 -4.42
CA VAL A 193 -6.17 -1.76 -3.88
C VAL A 193 -6.65 -2.19 -2.49
N ALA A 194 -6.80 -3.50 -2.23
CA ALA A 194 -7.18 -4.03 -0.93
C ALA A 194 -6.14 -3.72 0.14
N ASP A 195 -4.86 -3.96 -0.15
CA ASP A 195 -3.76 -3.68 0.76
C ASP A 195 -3.65 -2.18 1.05
N ALA A 196 -3.82 -1.31 0.05
CA ALA A 196 -3.82 0.14 0.23
C ALA A 196 -5.01 0.65 1.06
N VAL A 197 -6.23 0.17 0.79
CA VAL A 197 -7.42 0.54 1.58
C VAL A 197 -7.31 0.03 3.03
N ALA A 198 -6.78 -1.17 3.24
CA ALA A 198 -6.53 -1.71 4.58
C ALA A 198 -5.46 -0.91 5.33
N GLN A 199 -4.28 -0.69 4.73
CA GLN A 199 -3.21 0.10 5.34
C GLN A 199 -3.66 1.53 5.67
N ARG A 200 -4.51 2.15 4.83
CA ARG A 200 -5.08 3.47 5.10
C ARG A 200 -6.07 3.47 6.26
N ALA A 201 -6.85 2.39 6.44
CA ALA A 201 -7.71 2.24 7.61
C ALA A 201 -6.90 2.00 8.90
N ASP A 202 -5.85 1.19 8.82
CA ASP A 202 -4.89 0.93 9.89
C ASP A 202 -4.18 2.22 10.32
N LEU A 203 -3.69 3.04 9.37
CA LEU A 203 -3.09 4.36 9.66
C LEU A 203 -4.11 5.37 10.21
N ALA A 204 -5.36 5.37 9.70
CA ALA A 204 -6.39 6.32 10.14
C ALA A 204 -6.79 6.16 11.62
N THR A 205 -6.42 5.07 12.29
CA THR A 205 -6.60 4.88 13.74
C THR A 205 -5.96 5.96 14.61
N MET A 206 -4.97 6.71 14.08
CA MET A 206 -4.32 7.81 14.81
C MET A 206 -5.15 9.10 14.95
N VAL A 207 -6.40 9.18 14.46
CA VAL A 207 -7.26 10.38 14.57
C VAL A 207 -8.67 10.06 15.10
N ASP A 208 -9.32 11.06 15.71
CA ASP A 208 -10.68 10.95 16.26
C ASP A 208 -11.78 10.63 15.21
N ARG A 209 -11.53 10.93 13.93
CA ARG A 209 -12.46 10.68 12.80
C ARG A 209 -11.75 9.92 11.68
N PRO A 210 -11.51 8.60 11.83
CA PRO A 210 -10.83 7.79 10.82
C PRO A 210 -11.58 7.75 9.48
N GLU A 211 -12.92 7.83 9.51
CA GLU A 211 -13.77 7.79 8.33
C GLU A 211 -13.53 8.97 7.38
N ALA A 212 -13.05 10.11 7.89
CA ALA A 212 -12.68 11.26 7.08
C ALA A 212 -11.41 11.05 6.23
N LEU A 213 -10.53 10.12 6.64
CA LEU A 213 -9.26 9.81 5.95
C LEU A 213 -9.38 8.55 5.06
N VAL A 214 -10.17 7.57 5.51
CA VAL A 214 -10.49 6.38 4.71
C VAL A 214 -11.47 6.68 3.58
N GLY A 215 -12.50 7.51 3.83
CA GLY A 215 -13.55 7.77 2.86
C GLY A 215 -14.31 6.50 2.47
N ASP A 216 -14.80 6.43 1.22
CA ASP A 216 -15.57 5.30 0.71
C ASP A 216 -14.64 4.17 0.19
N GLY A 217 -14.08 3.41 1.14
CA GLY A 217 -13.23 2.26 0.84
C GLY A 217 -13.94 1.14 0.09
N GLU A 218 -15.26 0.95 0.27
CA GLU A 218 -16.01 -0.07 -0.46
C GLU A 218 -16.15 0.29 -1.94
N LEU A 219 -16.48 1.55 -2.25
CA LEU A 219 -16.47 2.06 -3.63
C LEU A 219 -15.08 1.98 -4.26
N GLU A 220 -14.02 2.24 -3.49
CA GLU A 220 -12.63 2.17 -3.97
C GLU A 220 -12.21 0.73 -4.34
N LEU A 221 -12.64 -0.27 -3.55
CA LEU A 221 -12.44 -1.70 -3.85
C LEU A 221 -13.29 -2.18 -5.04
N LEU A 222 -14.54 -1.70 -5.15
CA LEU A 222 -15.46 -2.13 -6.20
C LEU A 222 -15.20 -1.44 -7.54
N ALA A 223 -14.73 -0.19 -7.56
CA ALA A 223 -14.59 0.59 -8.79
C ALA A 223 -13.72 -0.09 -9.88
N PRO A 224 -12.55 -0.70 -9.59
CA PRO A 224 -11.75 -1.40 -10.60
C PRO A 224 -12.41 -2.63 -11.21
N THR A 225 -13.42 -3.22 -10.54
CA THR A 225 -14.17 -4.40 -11.05
C THR A 225 -15.14 -4.05 -12.17
N SER A 226 -15.46 -2.76 -12.37
CA SER A 226 -16.45 -2.31 -13.35
C SER A 226 -16.10 -2.74 -14.78
N VAL A 227 -17.10 -3.30 -15.47
CA VAL A 227 -16.99 -3.76 -16.87
C VAL A 227 -16.55 -2.63 -17.81
N ALA A 228 -16.91 -1.37 -17.53
CA ALA A 228 -16.53 -0.21 -18.33
C ALA A 228 -15.00 -0.05 -18.47
N TRP A 229 -14.22 -0.57 -17.50
CA TRP A 229 -12.76 -0.56 -17.56
C TRP A 229 -12.15 -1.57 -18.55
N ARG A 230 -12.90 -2.56 -19.03
CA ARG A 230 -12.40 -3.47 -20.10
C ARG A 230 -12.02 -2.70 -21.37
N ALA A 231 -12.62 -1.54 -21.62
CA ALA A 231 -12.29 -0.65 -22.74
C ALA A 231 -11.16 0.35 -22.42
N ARG A 232 -10.78 0.52 -21.14
CA ARG A 232 -9.83 1.55 -20.67
C ARG A 232 -8.88 0.99 -19.60
N PRO A 233 -8.04 -0.01 -19.93
CA PRO A 233 -7.24 -0.74 -18.93
C PRO A 233 -6.23 0.14 -18.19
N GLN A 234 -5.65 1.17 -18.83
CA GLN A 234 -4.75 2.11 -18.16
C GLN A 234 -5.48 2.89 -17.05
N GLN A 235 -6.67 3.42 -17.34
CA GLN A 235 -7.47 4.17 -16.35
C GLN A 235 -7.92 3.31 -15.16
N ARG A 236 -7.86 1.98 -15.29
CA ARG A 236 -8.07 1.03 -14.19
C ARG A 236 -6.82 0.82 -13.33
N SER A 237 -5.61 0.84 -13.90
CA SER A 237 -4.38 0.90 -13.10
C SER A 237 -4.24 2.25 -12.39
N ASP A 238 -4.64 3.34 -13.05
CA ASP A 238 -4.62 4.69 -12.46
C ASP A 238 -5.47 4.77 -11.17
N LEU A 239 -6.51 3.92 -11.00
CA LEU A 239 -7.25 3.78 -9.73
C LEU A 239 -6.41 3.16 -8.61
N ALA A 240 -5.61 2.12 -8.91
CA ALA A 240 -4.72 1.46 -7.95
C ALA A 240 -3.52 2.34 -7.59
N ASP A 241 -2.99 3.08 -8.57
CA ASP A 241 -1.98 4.10 -8.33
C ASP A 241 -2.52 5.23 -7.45
N ALA A 242 -3.77 5.67 -7.66
CA ALA A 242 -4.43 6.65 -6.80
C ALA A 242 -4.73 6.11 -5.38
N ALA A 243 -5.04 4.82 -5.23
CA ALA A 243 -5.24 4.18 -3.92
C ALA A 243 -3.93 4.14 -3.11
N ARG A 244 -2.84 3.68 -3.74
CA ARG A 244 -1.50 3.70 -3.16
C ARG A 244 -1.03 5.12 -2.84
N ALA A 245 -1.26 6.09 -3.74
CA ALA A 245 -0.88 7.49 -3.51
C ALA A 245 -1.66 8.16 -2.36
N ARG A 246 -2.97 7.91 -2.22
CA ARG A 246 -3.76 8.35 -1.05
C ARG A 246 -3.24 7.79 0.27
N THR A 247 -2.74 6.56 0.24
CA THR A 247 -2.28 5.83 1.42
C THR A 247 -0.87 6.28 1.84
N ALA A 248 0.05 6.42 0.88
CA ALA A 248 1.37 7.00 1.11
C ALA A 248 1.26 8.43 1.66
N ALA A 249 0.44 9.28 1.05
CA ALA A 249 0.23 10.66 1.50
C ALA A 249 -0.42 10.78 2.90
N LEU A 250 -1.00 9.70 3.45
CA LEU A 250 -1.45 9.66 4.85
C LEU A 250 -0.30 9.29 5.80
N GLY A 251 0.60 8.38 5.40
CA GLY A 251 1.83 8.10 6.16
C GLY A 251 2.73 9.33 6.21
N ASP A 252 3.02 9.92 5.04
CA ASP A 252 3.86 11.12 4.86
C ASP A 252 3.32 12.35 5.62
N ALA A 253 2.06 12.34 6.06
CA ALA A 253 1.44 13.45 6.80
C ALA A 253 1.86 13.53 8.28
N VAL A 254 2.49 12.48 8.82
CA VAL A 254 2.96 12.42 10.22
C VAL A 254 4.42 11.97 10.22
N ALA A 255 5.33 12.92 10.47
CA ALA A 255 6.76 12.69 10.30
C ALA A 255 7.58 13.14 11.53
N VAL A 256 8.68 12.43 11.81
CA VAL A 256 9.72 12.89 12.72
C VAL A 256 10.60 13.93 12.02
N VAL A 257 10.79 15.09 12.64
CA VAL A 257 11.74 16.10 12.15
C VAL A 257 13.15 15.73 12.60
N PRO A 258 14.13 15.57 11.69
CA PRO A 258 15.49 15.17 12.05
C PRO A 258 16.15 16.09 13.09
N GLY A 259 16.55 15.49 14.21
CA GLY A 259 17.25 16.17 15.30
C GLY A 259 18.74 16.41 15.02
N SER A 260 19.38 17.17 15.90
CA SER A 260 20.85 17.27 15.95
C SER A 260 21.44 16.22 16.91
N ASP A 261 22.69 15.81 16.69
CA ASP A 261 23.44 14.89 17.55
C ASP A 261 23.27 15.20 19.05
N LEU A 262 22.77 14.23 19.81
CA LEU A 262 22.55 14.37 21.26
C LEU A 262 23.78 13.89 22.03
N THR A 263 24.22 14.64 23.04
CA THR A 263 25.25 14.17 23.99
C THR A 263 24.63 14.00 25.38
N ILE A 264 24.57 12.75 25.86
CA ILE A 264 24.03 12.39 27.17
C ILE A 264 25.19 12.28 28.16
N ILE A 265 25.19 13.15 29.19
CA ILE A 265 26.18 13.21 30.28
C ILE A 265 25.46 12.90 31.62
N ALA A 266 24.73 11.79 31.65
CA ALA A 266 23.92 11.35 32.77
C ALA A 266 23.53 9.87 32.62
N THR A 267 23.17 9.20 33.71
CA THR A 267 22.61 7.82 33.68
C THR A 267 21.19 7.77 33.08
N SER A 268 20.49 8.90 33.03
CA SER A 268 19.16 9.05 32.46
C SER A 268 19.00 10.41 31.81
N ALA A 269 18.31 10.47 30.67
CA ALA A 269 17.93 11.72 30.01
C ALA A 269 16.57 11.56 29.30
N GLY A 270 15.89 12.68 29.07
CA GLY A 270 14.86 12.75 28.03
C GLY A 270 15.55 13.00 26.67
N MET A 271 15.23 12.18 25.68
CA MET A 271 15.62 12.40 24.29
C MET A 271 14.49 13.17 23.58
N PRO A 272 14.75 14.40 23.09
CA PRO A 272 13.74 15.19 22.40
C PRO A 272 13.47 14.62 21.00
N VAL A 273 12.23 14.22 20.74
CA VAL A 273 11.73 13.86 19.42
C VAL A 273 10.71 14.92 19.02
N ARG A 274 10.89 15.53 17.85
CA ARG A 274 9.94 16.50 17.28
C ARG A 274 9.09 15.80 16.23
N LEU A 275 7.77 15.87 16.39
CA LEU A 275 6.81 15.40 15.41
C LEU A 275 6.15 16.59 14.71
N THR A 276 5.83 16.41 13.43
CA THR A 276 4.96 17.31 12.65
C THR A 276 3.73 16.57 12.16
N ASN A 277 2.57 17.23 12.20
CA ASN A 277 1.29 16.72 11.73
C ASN A 277 0.74 17.66 10.64
N ALA A 278 0.59 17.15 9.42
CA ALA A 278 0.07 17.90 8.27
C ALA A 278 -1.44 17.76 8.06
N LEU A 279 -2.15 16.98 8.89
CA LEU A 279 -3.59 16.74 8.78
C LEU A 279 -4.44 17.87 9.37
N ASP A 280 -5.72 17.93 8.99
CA ASP A 280 -6.73 18.84 9.54
C ASP A 280 -7.29 18.38 10.90
N GLN A 281 -6.66 17.37 11.53
CA GLN A 281 -7.09 16.73 12.76
C GLN A 281 -5.91 16.54 13.71
N ASP A 282 -6.17 16.53 15.02
CA ASP A 282 -5.19 16.16 16.02
C ASP A 282 -4.83 14.66 15.87
N VAL A 283 -3.54 14.36 15.87
CA VAL A 283 -2.99 13.02 15.65
C VAL A 283 -2.49 12.44 16.97
N SER A 284 -3.07 11.34 17.42
CA SER A 284 -2.61 10.59 18.59
C SER A 284 -1.73 9.42 18.15
N VAL A 285 -0.46 9.46 18.50
CA VAL A 285 0.55 8.44 18.17
C VAL A 285 1.35 8.04 19.41
N VAL A 286 2.08 6.93 19.29
CA VAL A 286 2.93 6.34 20.31
C VAL A 286 4.36 6.32 19.77
N VAL A 287 5.28 7.01 20.46
CA VAL A 287 6.69 7.13 20.06
C VAL A 287 7.56 6.24 20.94
N ASP A 288 8.34 5.35 20.34
CA ASP A 288 9.42 4.63 21.04
C ASP A 288 10.77 4.91 20.35
N LEU A 289 11.84 4.43 20.98
CA LEU A 289 13.21 4.52 20.48
C LEU A 289 13.81 3.12 20.40
N ARG A 290 14.41 2.80 19.25
CA ARG A 290 15.14 1.55 18.97
C ARG A 290 16.64 1.84 18.82
N PRO A 291 17.44 1.75 19.92
CA PRO A 291 18.89 1.86 19.84
C PRO A 291 19.53 0.66 19.12
N ASP A 292 20.57 0.91 18.32
CA ASP A 292 21.40 -0.13 17.69
C ASP A 292 22.28 -0.90 18.69
N SER A 293 22.41 -0.40 19.92
CA SER A 293 23.33 -0.92 20.94
C SER A 293 22.70 -0.91 22.32
N ALA A 294 22.70 -2.08 22.99
CA ALA A 294 22.22 -2.29 24.37
C ALA A 294 23.04 -1.55 25.47
N ARG A 295 23.86 -0.57 25.09
CA ARG A 295 24.54 0.38 25.97
C ARG A 295 23.68 1.62 26.27
N LEU A 296 22.66 1.86 25.45
CA LEU A 296 21.54 2.77 25.67
C LEU A 296 20.25 1.93 25.67
N ARG A 297 19.23 2.36 26.41
CA ARG A 297 17.94 1.66 26.48
C ARG A 297 16.79 2.68 26.52
N SER A 298 15.76 2.47 25.70
CA SER A 298 14.45 3.12 25.90
C SER A 298 13.79 2.54 27.15
N ASP A 299 13.16 3.38 27.97
CA ASP A 299 12.37 2.90 29.12
C ASP A 299 10.89 2.64 28.77
N GLY A 300 10.51 2.87 27.51
CA GLY A 300 9.23 2.46 26.93
C GLY A 300 8.55 3.57 26.12
N ALA A 301 7.64 3.15 25.24
CA ALA A 301 6.94 4.04 24.32
C ALA A 301 6.04 5.07 25.03
N VAL A 302 6.00 6.29 24.49
CA VAL A 302 5.30 7.45 25.04
C VAL A 302 4.14 7.86 24.12
N PRO A 303 2.88 7.87 24.60
CA PRO A 303 1.77 8.42 23.83
C PRO A 303 1.83 9.95 23.77
N VAL A 304 1.56 10.51 22.61
CA VAL A 304 1.56 11.96 22.34
C VAL A 304 0.46 12.32 21.35
N THR A 305 -0.19 13.47 21.57
CA THR A 305 -1.16 14.04 20.63
C THR A 305 -0.55 15.27 19.98
N VAL A 306 -0.37 15.24 18.66
CA VAL A 306 0.20 16.33 17.86
C VAL A 306 -0.94 17.13 17.24
N PRO A 307 -1.05 18.45 17.49
CA PRO A 307 -2.20 19.23 17.05
C PRO A 307 -2.29 19.35 15.52
N ALA A 308 -3.51 19.52 15.01
CA ALA A 308 -3.82 19.70 13.59
C ALA A 308 -2.96 20.79 12.93
N GLY A 309 -2.29 20.45 11.82
CA GLY A 309 -1.38 21.35 11.10
C GLY A 309 -0.17 21.86 11.91
N GLY A 310 0.19 21.20 13.01
CA GLY A 310 1.15 21.67 14.00
C GLY A 310 2.36 20.76 14.22
N GLU A 311 3.09 21.05 15.31
CA GLU A 311 4.24 20.28 15.78
C GLU A 311 4.19 20.13 17.30
N GLU A 312 4.81 19.06 17.81
CA GLU A 312 4.94 18.77 19.25
C GLU A 312 6.32 18.14 19.55
N VAL A 313 6.85 18.32 20.76
CA VAL A 313 8.20 17.83 21.13
C VAL A 313 8.13 16.92 22.36
N VAL A 314 7.99 15.62 22.11
CA VAL A 314 7.98 14.59 23.15
C VAL A 314 9.39 14.33 23.71
N GLN A 315 9.47 14.02 25.00
CA GLN A 315 10.71 13.68 25.71
C GLN A 315 10.69 12.20 26.05
N VAL A 316 11.30 11.35 25.21
CA VAL A 316 11.31 9.90 25.45
C VAL A 316 12.41 9.55 26.48
N PRO A 317 12.09 8.86 27.58
CA PRO A 317 13.07 8.53 28.61
C PRO A 317 14.05 7.45 28.14
N VAL A 318 15.35 7.72 28.28
CA VAL A 318 16.42 6.76 27.99
C VAL A 318 17.40 6.61 29.14
N HIS A 319 17.92 5.38 29.30
CA HIS A 319 18.95 5.03 30.27
C HIS A 319 20.29 4.69 29.63
N ALA A 320 21.34 5.38 30.08
CA ALA A 320 22.72 5.17 29.68
C ALA A 320 23.40 4.11 30.56
N ILE A 321 23.68 2.94 29.99
CA ILE A 321 24.32 1.81 30.67
C ILE A 321 25.85 1.89 30.53
N GLN A 322 26.36 2.30 29.37
CA GLN A 322 27.80 2.45 29.12
C GLN A 322 28.10 3.54 28.08
N SER A 323 29.21 4.26 28.27
CA SER A 323 29.72 5.23 27.29
C SER A 323 29.99 4.60 25.92
N ALA A 324 29.35 5.15 24.89
CA ALA A 324 29.48 4.79 23.47
C ALA A 324 28.86 5.90 22.60
N ASP A 325 29.16 5.88 21.31
CA ASP A 325 28.34 6.53 20.30
C ASP A 325 27.34 5.47 19.79
N VAL A 326 26.05 5.81 19.73
CA VAL A 326 24.91 4.88 19.51
C VAL A 326 23.97 5.47 18.48
N GLY A 327 23.57 4.71 17.46
CA GLY A 327 22.48 5.07 16.56
C GLY A 327 21.12 4.75 17.19
N VAL A 328 20.18 5.69 17.16
CA VAL A 328 18.83 5.49 17.71
C VAL A 328 17.80 5.79 16.64
N THR A 329 17.12 4.74 16.15
CA THR A 329 15.93 4.92 15.31
C THR A 329 14.77 5.39 16.19
N VAL A 330 14.04 6.40 15.73
CA VAL A 330 12.74 6.79 16.29
C VAL A 330 11.67 5.92 15.62
N GLU A 331 10.81 5.27 16.39
CA GLU A 331 9.63 4.56 15.85
C GLU A 331 8.36 5.32 16.25
N VAL A 332 7.57 5.78 15.28
CA VAL A 332 6.24 6.38 15.49
C VAL A 332 5.18 5.37 15.08
N ARG A 333 4.22 5.11 15.97
CA ARG A 333 3.15 4.13 15.78
C ARG A 333 1.78 4.71 16.06
N THR A 334 0.72 4.17 15.47
CA THR A 334 -0.66 4.45 15.90
C THR A 334 -0.93 3.82 17.28
N PRO A 335 -2.03 4.17 17.99
CA PRO A 335 -2.35 3.57 19.30
C PRO A 335 -2.50 2.04 19.24
N GLU A 336 -2.94 1.52 18.10
CA GLU A 336 -3.08 0.10 17.75
C GLU A 336 -1.75 -0.58 17.39
N GLY A 337 -0.66 0.18 17.30
CA GLY A 337 0.71 -0.31 17.09
C GLY A 337 1.18 -0.36 15.63
N VAL A 338 0.35 0.06 14.67
CA VAL A 338 0.69 0.18 13.24
C VAL A 338 1.84 1.16 13.09
N LEU A 339 2.86 0.84 12.28
CA LEU A 339 4.02 1.72 12.08
C LEU A 339 3.67 2.88 11.13
N VAL A 340 4.10 4.09 11.49
CA VAL A 340 3.90 5.33 10.72
C VAL A 340 5.22 5.85 10.16
N ASP A 341 6.28 5.91 10.98
CA ASP A 341 7.64 6.35 10.61
C ASP A 341 8.69 5.53 11.40
N ASP A 342 9.70 4.97 10.72
CA ASP A 342 10.97 4.54 11.34
C ASP A 342 12.24 4.93 10.54
N ASP A 343 12.15 5.95 9.67
CA ASP A 343 13.26 6.41 8.82
C ASP A 343 14.25 7.31 9.57
N THR A 344 13.81 8.01 10.63
CA THR A 344 14.67 8.95 11.37
C THR A 344 15.61 8.25 12.36
N VAL A 345 16.91 8.30 12.08
CA VAL A 345 17.99 7.86 13.00
C VAL A 345 18.75 9.07 13.56
N ILE A 346 18.84 9.15 14.89
CA ILE A 346 19.57 10.21 15.61
C ILE A 346 20.83 9.60 16.24
N ALA A 347 21.98 10.28 16.07
CA ALA A 347 23.23 9.89 16.70
C ALA A 347 23.29 10.37 18.17
N VAL A 348 23.48 9.43 19.11
CA VAL A 348 23.52 9.69 20.54
C VAL A 348 24.89 9.35 21.12
N ARG A 349 25.63 10.37 21.55
CA ARG A 349 26.91 10.25 22.25
C ARG A 349 26.68 10.10 23.76
N VAL A 350 26.79 8.86 24.24
CA VAL A 350 26.67 8.52 25.66
C VAL A 350 28.02 8.69 26.37
N ARG A 351 28.02 9.45 27.47
CA ARG A 351 29.10 9.53 28.46
C ARG A 351 28.52 9.22 29.84
N ALA A 352 28.67 7.96 30.25
CA ALA A 352 28.18 7.47 31.53
C ALA A 352 29.22 7.77 32.64
N ASP A 353 28.95 8.79 33.46
CA ASP A 353 29.82 9.20 34.56
C ASP A 353 29.71 8.25 35.76
N TRP A 354 30.62 7.27 35.77
CA TRP A 354 30.87 6.35 36.90
C TRP A 354 31.54 7.04 38.10
N GLU A 355 32.07 8.26 37.90
CA GLU A 355 32.94 8.97 38.85
C GLU A 355 32.25 9.22 40.21
N GLY A 356 30.95 9.52 40.22
CA GLY A 356 30.18 9.70 41.46
C GLY A 356 30.11 8.43 42.31
N ILE A 357 29.85 7.27 41.69
CA ILE A 357 29.78 5.97 42.38
C ILE A 357 31.16 5.53 42.85
N GLY A 358 32.19 5.68 41.99
CA GLY A 358 33.58 5.39 42.35
C GLY A 358 34.06 6.22 43.54
N THR A 359 33.81 7.53 43.51
CA THR A 359 34.19 8.45 44.59
C THR A 359 33.43 8.16 45.88
N LEU A 360 32.12 7.84 45.81
CA LEU A 360 31.34 7.44 46.97
C LEU A 360 31.88 6.15 47.61
N ALA A 361 32.20 5.13 46.80
CA ALA A 361 32.73 3.86 47.28
C ALA A 361 34.12 4.01 47.91
N ILE A 362 35.02 4.78 47.28
CA ILE A 362 36.35 5.10 47.82
C ILE A 362 36.22 5.92 49.11
N GLY A 363 35.34 6.93 49.14
CA GLY A 363 35.06 7.73 50.33
C GLY A 363 34.51 6.90 51.49
N ALA A 364 33.59 5.97 51.23
CA ALA A 364 33.05 5.05 52.22
C ALA A 364 34.13 4.08 52.76
N LEU A 365 35.00 3.54 51.89
CA LEU A 365 36.12 2.69 52.30
C LEU A 365 37.15 3.46 53.14
N LEU A 366 37.46 4.71 52.78
CA LEU A 366 38.36 5.58 53.55
C LEU A 366 37.75 5.95 54.91
N ALA A 367 36.45 6.28 54.97
CA ALA A 367 35.74 6.55 56.21
C ALA A 367 35.69 5.31 57.12
N LEU A 368 35.40 4.13 56.57
CA LEU A 368 35.43 2.86 57.30
C LEU A 368 36.83 2.54 57.83
N GLY A 369 37.87 2.74 57.01
CA GLY A 369 39.28 2.60 57.39
C GLY A 369 39.68 3.56 58.51
N LEU A 370 39.22 4.82 58.46
CA LEU A 370 39.44 5.83 59.50
C LEU A 370 38.77 5.42 60.82
N VAL A 371 37.52 4.94 60.79
CA VAL A 371 36.80 4.44 61.98
C VAL A 371 37.53 3.24 62.59
N VAL A 372 37.94 2.26 61.77
CA VAL A 372 38.71 1.10 62.23
C VAL A 372 40.06 1.52 62.82
N GLY A 373 40.75 2.48 62.20
CA GLY A 373 42.01 3.05 62.70
C GLY A 373 41.85 3.76 64.04
N LEU A 374 40.82 4.59 64.20
CA LEU A 374 40.51 5.31 65.43
C LEU A 374 40.16 4.35 66.58
N VAL A 375 39.30 3.37 66.33
CA VAL A 375 38.96 2.31 67.30
C VAL A 375 40.22 1.51 67.69
N ARG A 376 41.08 1.15 66.72
CA ARG A 376 42.33 0.42 66.97
C ARG A 376 43.35 1.24 67.78
N SER A 377 43.37 2.56 67.61
CA SER A 377 44.18 3.48 68.41
C SER A 377 43.70 3.55 69.86
N ILE A 378 42.41 3.82 70.08
CA ILE A 378 41.81 3.96 71.41
C ILE A 378 41.91 2.64 72.20
N ARG A 379 41.76 1.48 71.52
CA ARG A 379 41.85 0.15 72.14
C ARG A 379 43.29 -0.29 72.47
N ARG A 380 44.33 0.47 72.08
CA ARG A 380 45.76 0.12 72.27
C ARG A 380 46.48 1.08 73.24
N GLY A 381 45.89 1.25 74.43
CA GLY A 381 46.39 2.17 75.46
C GLY A 381 47.74 1.77 76.10
N ARG A 382 48.76 2.60 75.85
CA ARG A 382 49.84 3.06 76.76
C ARG A 382 50.67 2.03 77.56
N THR A 383 51.99 1.99 77.27
CA THR A 383 53.04 1.68 78.27
C THR A 383 54.31 2.52 78.07
N GLY A 384 54.48 3.61 78.84
CA GLY A 384 55.75 4.35 79.01
C GLY A 384 56.28 5.15 77.81
N ARG A 385 57.21 6.11 77.95
CA ARG A 385 57.70 6.87 79.13
C ARG A 385 58.06 8.30 78.66
N ARG A 386 58.18 9.26 79.58
CA ARG A 386 58.77 10.59 79.30
C ARG A 386 60.31 10.51 79.32
N ALA A 387 60.96 11.35 78.52
CA ALA A 387 62.36 11.78 78.69
C ALA A 387 62.47 13.29 78.39
N GLN A 388 63.50 13.95 78.91
CA GLN A 388 63.71 15.41 78.83
C GLN A 388 64.80 15.76 77.80
N PRO A 389 64.80 17.00 77.25
CA PRO A 389 65.90 17.50 76.43
C PRO A 389 67.13 17.88 77.28
N ARG A 390 68.32 17.84 76.66
CA ARG A 390 69.55 18.53 77.07
C ARG A 390 70.31 19.00 75.82
N LEU A 391 71.18 19.99 76.02
CA LEU A 391 72.06 20.61 75.01
C LEU A 391 73.54 20.26 75.29
N ASP A 392 74.43 20.91 74.53
CA ASP A 392 75.91 20.95 74.60
C ASP A 392 76.62 19.93 73.67
N SER A 393 77.17 20.34 72.51
CA SER A 393 78.48 21.01 72.25
C SER A 393 79.63 19.98 72.12
N GLY A 394 80.07 19.57 70.92
CA GLY A 394 80.95 20.26 69.95
C GLY A 394 82.35 19.58 69.91
N PRO A 395 83.37 19.96 69.10
CA PRO A 395 83.44 20.73 67.85
C PRO A 395 84.30 20.03 66.72
N ASP A 396 84.57 20.73 65.59
CA ASP A 396 85.75 20.64 64.67
C ASP A 396 86.15 19.30 63.98
N ALA A 397 86.73 19.20 62.77
CA ALA A 397 87.06 20.09 61.62
C ALA A 397 87.10 19.19 60.34
N PHE A 398 87.23 19.61 59.05
CA PHE A 398 88.03 20.67 58.41
C PHE A 398 87.44 21.13 57.05
N SER A 399 87.72 22.38 56.67
CA SER A 399 87.75 22.95 55.30
C SER A 399 89.17 22.83 54.70
N PRO A 400 89.51 23.20 53.43
CA PRO A 400 88.85 24.06 52.42
C PRO A 400 88.70 23.37 51.03
N GLU A 401 88.53 23.98 49.84
CA GLU A 401 88.61 25.36 49.26
C GLU A 401 87.62 25.40 48.04
N GLU A 402 86.82 26.45 47.75
CA GLU A 402 87.10 27.62 46.86
C GLU A 402 87.38 27.30 45.36
N VAL A 403 87.03 28.09 44.31
CA VAL A 403 85.94 29.07 43.96
C VAL A 403 85.58 28.78 42.46
N ALA A 404 84.94 29.53 41.54
CA ALA A 404 84.26 30.85 41.32
C ALA A 404 83.21 30.60 40.18
N GLU A 405 82.17 31.38 39.85
CA GLU A 405 81.74 32.80 39.89
C GLU A 405 81.75 33.52 38.50
N VAL A 406 80.58 34.07 38.12
CA VAL A 406 80.26 35.05 37.03
C VAL A 406 80.65 34.75 35.56
N GLY A 407 79.69 34.94 34.63
CA GLY A 407 79.99 35.13 33.18
C GLY A 407 78.76 35.15 32.26
N ALA A 408 78.44 36.30 31.64
CA ALA A 408 77.16 36.50 30.92
C ALA A 408 77.26 36.51 29.37
N ALA A 409 76.13 36.15 28.73
CA ALA A 409 75.57 36.70 27.48
C ALA A 409 76.19 36.45 26.07
N SER A 410 75.33 35.89 25.20
CA SER A 410 74.97 36.33 23.82
C SER A 410 75.88 36.12 22.57
N THR A 411 75.32 35.32 21.63
CA THR A 411 75.18 35.53 20.15
C THR A 411 76.35 35.40 19.14
N GLY A 412 76.10 34.63 18.05
CA GLY A 412 76.81 34.62 16.75
C GLY A 412 76.82 33.21 16.10
N ARG A 413 76.04 32.88 15.04
CA ARG A 413 76.25 33.06 13.56
C ARG A 413 77.47 32.28 13.00
N ALA A 414 77.49 31.68 11.79
CA ALA A 414 76.59 31.77 10.61
C ALA A 414 76.75 30.61 9.57
N THR A 415 75.91 30.62 8.51
CA THR A 415 76.11 30.11 7.10
C THR A 415 76.29 28.59 6.85
N ALA A 416 75.83 27.97 5.74
CA ALA A 416 75.01 28.32 4.55
C ALA A 416 74.32 27.00 4.03
N GLN A 417 73.58 26.83 2.93
CA GLN A 417 73.19 27.55 1.68
C GLN A 417 71.63 27.45 1.50
N HIS A 418 70.85 27.90 0.49
CA HIS A 418 70.95 28.30 -0.94
C HIS A 418 70.96 27.12 -1.96
N VAL A 419 69.90 26.90 -2.76
CA VAL A 419 69.45 27.53 -4.05
C VAL A 419 67.89 27.38 -4.15
N GLU A 420 67.06 28.34 -4.59
CA GLU A 420 66.54 28.61 -5.98
C GLU A 420 65.82 27.39 -6.64
N ASP A 421 64.77 27.45 -7.49
CA ASP A 421 63.96 28.55 -8.10
C ASP A 421 62.59 27.99 -8.62
N THR A 422 61.69 28.87 -9.13
CA THR A 422 60.55 28.64 -10.06
C THR A 422 59.22 27.97 -9.61
N GLY A 423 58.11 28.46 -10.19
CA GLY A 423 56.94 27.67 -10.62
C GLY A 423 56.87 27.67 -12.17
N PRO A 424 55.90 27.00 -12.86
CA PRO A 424 54.49 27.41 -12.76
C PRO A 424 53.44 26.29 -13.06
N ALA A 425 52.20 26.74 -13.33
CA ALA A 425 50.97 26.12 -13.83
C ALA A 425 50.98 24.78 -14.63
N GLY A 426 49.90 24.00 -14.43
CA GLY A 426 49.41 22.89 -15.29
C GLY A 426 48.48 21.95 -14.50
N ALA A 427 47.14 22.00 -14.60
CA ALA A 427 46.26 21.56 -15.70
C ALA A 427 46.17 20.01 -15.86
N GLY A 428 45.08 19.40 -15.36
CA GLY A 428 44.83 17.95 -15.46
C GLY A 428 43.40 17.52 -15.09
N ARG A 429 42.58 17.25 -16.12
CA ARG A 429 41.25 16.57 -16.08
C ARG A 429 41.46 15.05 -16.32
N PRO A 430 40.45 14.13 -16.31
CA PRO A 430 39.01 14.27 -16.07
C PRO A 430 38.48 13.24 -15.01
N PRO A 431 37.18 12.87 -14.96
CA PRO A 431 36.58 11.98 -15.97
C PRO A 431 35.23 12.49 -16.56
N GLY A 432 34.76 11.81 -17.62
CA GLY A 432 33.35 11.80 -18.04
C GLY A 432 32.68 10.49 -17.60
N SER A 433 31.53 10.05 -18.14
CA SER A 433 30.72 10.61 -19.23
C SER A 433 29.37 9.86 -19.34
N GLY A 434 28.29 10.58 -19.65
CA GLY A 434 27.00 10.01 -20.10
C GLY A 434 26.10 9.45 -18.97
N GLY A 435 24.78 9.51 -19.03
CA GLY A 435 23.90 10.23 -19.97
C GLY A 435 23.05 9.30 -20.85
N ALA A 436 21.73 9.46 -20.75
CA ALA A 436 20.71 8.97 -21.66
C ALA A 436 19.50 9.94 -21.61
N GLY A 437 18.65 9.87 -22.63
CA GLY A 437 17.35 10.54 -22.73
C GLY A 437 16.45 9.74 -23.65
#